data_AF-A0A553CKB4-F1
#
_entry.id   AF-A0A553CKB4-F1
#
_cell.length_a   1.000
_cell.length_b   1.000
_cell.length_c   1.000
_cell.angle_alpha   90.00
_cell.angle_beta   90.00
_cell.angle_gamma   90.00
#
_symmetry.space_group_name_H-M   'P 1'
#
loop_
_entity.id
_entity.type
_entity.pdbx_description
1 polymer ?
#
loop_
_entity_poly.entity_id
_entity_poly.type
_entity_poly.pdbx_seq_one_letter_code
_entity_poly.pdbx_strand_id
1 'polypeptide(L)'
;MKNRIYLVLLFISFTVFAQQKKLEITNIKNGKVKVFEENQRIKIRTLDHKKWVGNLKISDSVSFTVNNHIVALDSLQSIKHQPKVLGAVKTVVLISGVAIVGASLIAASGGSDSAFLLFAVGAGTTISAGVIEGLNSNYTKRKWTFKIVQR
;
A
#
# COMPACT_ATOMS: atom_id res chain seq x y z
N MET A 1 23.91 13.83 -45.94
CA MET A 1 23.78 14.09 -44.48
C MET A 1 22.40 14.60 -44.09
N LYS A 2 21.79 15.52 -44.87
CA LYS A 2 20.45 16.07 -44.65
C LYS A 2 19.34 15.00 -44.47
N ASN A 3 19.36 13.93 -45.27
CA ASN A 3 18.36 12.85 -45.19
C ASN A 3 18.42 12.01 -43.91
N ARG A 4 19.58 11.94 -43.24
CA ARG A 4 19.73 11.22 -41.96
C ARG A 4 19.14 12.01 -40.80
N ILE A 5 19.16 13.35 -40.88
CA ILE A 5 18.59 14.25 -39.87
C ILE A 5 17.05 14.15 -39.87
N TYR A 6 16.42 14.10 -41.04
CA TYR A 6 14.96 13.90 -41.12
C TYR A 6 14.52 12.55 -40.55
N LEU A 7 15.34 11.51 -40.71
CA LEU A 7 15.06 10.18 -40.18
C LEU A 7 15.15 10.15 -38.64
N VAL A 8 16.13 10.85 -38.05
CA VAL A 8 16.22 11.01 -36.59
C VAL A 8 15.07 11.85 -36.04
N LEU A 9 14.67 12.92 -36.73
CA LEU A 9 13.53 13.76 -36.33
C LEU A 9 12.20 12.98 -36.35
N LEU A 10 12.04 12.07 -37.32
CA LEU A 10 10.88 11.17 -37.41
C LEU A 10 10.81 10.23 -36.19
N PHE A 11 11.93 9.63 -35.77
CA PHE A 11 11.95 8.74 -34.61
C PHE A 11 11.65 9.46 -33.28
N ILE A 12 12.03 10.74 -33.14
CA ILE A 12 11.71 11.54 -31.94
C ILE A 12 10.20 11.86 -31.89
N SER A 13 9.53 12.02 -33.02
CA SER A 13 8.07 12.26 -33.07
C SER A 13 7.23 11.05 -32.62
N PHE A 14 7.83 9.85 -32.61
CA PHE A 14 7.22 8.62 -32.11
C PHE A 14 7.49 8.34 -30.62
N THR A 15 8.03 9.28 -29.83
CA THR A 15 7.96 9.17 -28.36
C THR A 15 6.56 9.57 -27.86
N VAL A 16 5.57 8.88 -28.43
CA VAL A 16 4.31 8.38 -27.89
C VAL A 16 3.90 8.97 -26.55
N PHE A 17 2.76 9.65 -26.60
CA PHE A 17 1.78 9.77 -25.53
C PHE A 17 1.46 8.37 -24.99
N ALA A 18 2.24 7.87 -24.04
CA ALA A 18 1.89 6.68 -23.29
C ALA A 18 0.68 7.04 -22.42
N GLN A 19 -0.52 6.69 -22.89
CA GLN A 19 -1.76 6.90 -22.15
C GLN A 19 -1.63 6.25 -20.78
N GLN A 20 -1.49 7.07 -19.74
CA GLN A 20 -1.32 6.57 -18.38
C GLN A 20 -2.70 6.25 -17.83
N LYS A 21 -3.00 4.96 -17.73
CA LYS A 21 -4.19 4.52 -17.00
C LYS A 21 -3.94 4.72 -15.51
N LYS A 22 -4.95 5.21 -14.79
CA LYS A 22 -4.92 5.38 -13.33
C LYS A 22 -6.22 4.89 -12.73
N LEU A 23 -6.16 4.44 -11.49
CA LEU A 23 -7.35 4.07 -10.72
C LEU A 23 -7.76 5.26 -9.86
N GLU A 24 -8.84 5.92 -10.28
CA GLU A 24 -9.43 7.06 -9.60
C GLU A 24 -10.45 6.59 -8.57
N ILE A 25 -10.43 7.21 -7.41
CA ILE A 25 -11.43 7.03 -6.36
C ILE A 25 -12.08 8.35 -6.01
N THR A 26 -13.41 8.35 -5.90
CA THR A 26 -14.17 9.55 -5.60
C THR A 26 -15.02 9.33 -4.37
N ASN A 27 -14.92 10.23 -3.40
CA ASN A 27 -15.71 10.16 -2.19
C ASN A 27 -17.16 10.52 -2.50
N ILE A 28 -18.09 9.68 -2.06
CA ILE A 28 -19.53 9.84 -2.36
C ILE A 28 -20.12 11.08 -1.68
N LYS A 29 -19.62 11.47 -0.50
CA LYS A 29 -20.20 12.56 0.30
C LYS A 29 -19.67 13.94 -0.09
N ASN A 30 -18.36 14.06 -0.33
CA ASN A 30 -17.72 15.37 -0.52
C ASN A 30 -17.05 15.54 -1.89
N GLY A 31 -17.20 14.56 -2.81
CA GLY A 31 -16.63 14.63 -4.15
C GLY A 31 -15.10 14.61 -4.20
N LYS A 32 -14.41 14.39 -3.07
CA LYS A 32 -12.95 14.37 -3.02
C LYS A 32 -12.42 13.24 -3.89
N VAL A 33 -11.57 13.59 -4.84
CA VAL A 33 -10.90 12.64 -5.73
C VAL A 33 -9.52 12.28 -5.19
N LYS A 34 -9.15 11.00 -5.26
CA LYS A 34 -7.78 10.52 -5.09
C LYS A 34 -7.45 9.56 -6.21
N VAL A 35 -6.15 9.43 -6.50
CA VAL A 35 -5.67 8.63 -7.61
C VAL A 35 -4.65 7.63 -7.11
N PHE A 36 -4.76 6.40 -7.60
CA PHE A 36 -3.73 5.38 -7.51
C PHE A 36 -3.05 5.24 -8.86
N GLU A 37 -1.74 5.44 -8.87
CA GLU A 37 -0.96 5.39 -10.08
C GLU A 37 -0.56 3.95 -10.41
N GLU A 38 -0.33 3.70 -11.69
CA GLU A 38 0.24 2.43 -12.12
C GLU A 38 1.59 2.17 -11.42
N ASN A 39 1.86 0.90 -11.16
CA ASN A 39 3.00 0.40 -10.38
C ASN A 39 3.04 0.83 -8.90
N GLN A 40 2.04 1.58 -8.41
CA GLN A 40 1.94 1.90 -7.00
C GLN A 40 1.63 0.65 -6.18
N ARG A 41 2.33 0.46 -5.06
CA ARG A 41 2.06 -0.68 -4.17
C ARG A 41 0.77 -0.45 -3.38
N ILE A 42 -0.17 -1.36 -3.54
CA ILE A 42 -1.50 -1.31 -2.93
C ILE A 42 -1.82 -2.63 -2.22
N LYS A 43 -2.72 -2.54 -1.24
CA LYS A 43 -3.38 -3.68 -0.61
C LYS A 43 -4.87 -3.57 -0.92
N ILE A 44 -5.41 -4.60 -1.54
CA ILE A 44 -6.82 -4.68 -1.91
C ILE A 44 -7.53 -5.79 -1.14
N ARG A 45 -8.84 -5.64 -1.01
CA ARG A 45 -9.76 -6.68 -0.56
C ARG A 45 -10.88 -6.80 -1.59
N THR A 46 -11.21 -8.01 -2.01
CA THR A 46 -12.35 -8.27 -2.89
C THR A 46 -13.62 -8.53 -2.08
N LEU A 47 -14.78 -8.48 -2.74
CA LEU A 47 -16.07 -8.83 -2.14
C LEU A 47 -16.05 -10.25 -1.56
N ASP A 48 -15.35 -11.18 -2.22
CA ASP A 48 -15.10 -12.55 -1.75
C ASP A 48 -14.10 -12.65 -0.59
N HIS A 49 -13.75 -11.54 0.04
CA HIS A 49 -12.86 -11.45 1.20
C HIS A 49 -11.40 -11.87 0.97
N LYS A 50 -11.01 -12.14 -0.27
CA LYS A 50 -9.61 -12.37 -0.64
C LYS A 50 -8.82 -11.07 -0.55
N LYS A 51 -7.57 -11.17 -0.08
CA LYS A 51 -6.66 -10.02 0.10
C LYS A 51 -5.44 -10.20 -0.77
N TRP A 52 -5.05 -9.15 -1.48
CA TRP A 52 -3.86 -9.14 -2.31
C TRP A 52 -3.02 -7.91 -1.99
N VAL A 53 -1.70 -8.08 -1.96
CA VAL A 53 -0.74 -6.99 -1.75
C VAL A 53 0.29 -7.04 -2.86
N GLY A 54 0.41 -5.98 -3.63
CA GLY A 54 1.27 -5.97 -4.80
C GLY A 54 1.29 -4.62 -5.48
N ASN A 55 2.00 -4.54 -6.59
CA ASN A 55 2.00 -3.35 -7.42
C ASN A 55 0.76 -3.37 -8.31
N LEU A 56 0.07 -2.24 -8.41
CA LEU A 56 -1.05 -2.05 -9.31
C LEU A 56 -0.56 -2.12 -10.75
N LYS A 57 -1.19 -2.93 -11.59
CA LYS A 57 -1.04 -2.88 -13.05
C LYS A 57 -2.42 -2.79 -13.64
N ILE A 58 -2.66 -1.87 -14.57
CA ILE A 58 -3.99 -1.69 -15.14
C ILE A 58 -4.03 -2.39 -16.48
N SER A 59 -4.75 -3.52 -16.54
CA SER A 59 -4.94 -4.27 -17.77
C SER A 59 -5.92 -3.50 -18.68
N ASP A 60 -7.14 -3.29 -18.20
CA ASP A 60 -8.28 -2.83 -19.01
C ASP A 60 -9.06 -1.70 -18.31
N SER A 61 -10.19 -1.27 -18.87
CA SER A 61 -11.10 -0.30 -18.22
C SER A 61 -11.95 -0.89 -17.09
N VAL A 62 -12.03 -2.22 -17.00
CA VAL A 62 -12.88 -2.95 -16.04
C VAL A 62 -12.09 -3.89 -15.12
N SER A 63 -10.80 -4.09 -15.40
CA SER A 63 -9.97 -5.05 -14.69
C SER A 63 -8.58 -4.47 -14.42
N PHE A 64 -7.98 -4.89 -13.31
CA PHE A 64 -6.61 -4.56 -12.96
C PHE A 64 -5.94 -5.75 -12.29
N THR A 65 -4.62 -5.74 -12.26
CA THR A 65 -3.81 -6.82 -11.71
C THR A 65 -3.08 -6.34 -10.45
N VAL A 66 -3.09 -7.16 -9.41
CA VAL A 66 -2.28 -6.97 -8.20
C VAL A 66 -1.60 -8.28 -7.87
N ASN A 67 -0.26 -8.26 -7.76
CA ASN A 67 0.53 -9.47 -7.47
C ASN A 67 0.23 -10.61 -8.46
N ASN A 68 0.16 -10.30 -9.76
CA ASN A 68 -0.16 -11.23 -10.84
C ASN A 68 -1.57 -11.85 -10.80
N HIS A 69 -2.46 -11.37 -9.92
CA HIS A 69 -3.87 -11.75 -9.92
C HIS A 69 -4.74 -10.69 -10.57
N ILE A 70 -5.53 -11.10 -11.57
CA ILE A 70 -6.53 -10.25 -12.21
C ILE A 70 -7.72 -10.09 -11.27
N VAL A 71 -8.13 -8.84 -11.07
CA VAL A 71 -9.25 -8.45 -10.22
C VAL A 71 -10.17 -7.53 -11.02
N ALA A 72 -11.44 -7.90 -11.08
CA ALA A 72 -12.48 -7.05 -11.65
C ALA A 72 -12.71 -5.82 -10.75
N LEU A 73 -12.90 -4.65 -11.36
CA LEU A 73 -13.15 -3.41 -10.62
C LEU A 73 -14.40 -3.52 -9.74
N ASP A 74 -15.44 -4.19 -10.23
CA ASP A 74 -16.70 -4.36 -9.52
C ASP A 74 -16.57 -5.26 -8.28
N SER A 75 -15.63 -6.22 -8.31
CA SER A 75 -15.35 -7.10 -7.17
C SER A 75 -14.44 -6.45 -6.13
N LEU A 76 -13.95 -5.23 -6.35
CA LEU A 76 -13.16 -4.48 -5.39
C LEU A 76 -14.03 -4.00 -4.21
N GLN A 77 -13.71 -4.48 -3.01
CA GLN A 77 -14.36 -4.05 -1.77
C GLN A 77 -13.64 -2.85 -1.15
N SER A 78 -12.30 -2.91 -1.10
CA SER A 78 -11.49 -1.82 -0.56
C SER A 78 -10.08 -1.81 -1.12
N ILE A 79 -9.48 -0.62 -1.17
CA ILE A 79 -8.10 -0.38 -1.57
C ILE A 79 -7.40 0.52 -0.55
N LYS A 80 -6.13 0.26 -0.30
CA LYS A 80 -5.25 1.14 0.48
C LYS A 80 -3.85 1.17 -0.11
N HIS A 81 -3.15 2.29 0.04
CA HIS A 81 -1.76 2.42 -0.37
C HIS A 81 -0.86 1.67 0.62
N GLN A 82 -0.08 0.67 0.20
CA GLN A 82 0.70 -0.16 1.13
C GLN A 82 2.20 -0.06 0.80
N PRO A 83 2.89 1.00 1.24
CA PRO A 83 4.33 1.13 0.99
C PRO A 83 5.10 0.02 1.73
N LYS A 84 6.22 -0.42 1.15
CA LYS A 84 7.09 -1.45 1.77
C LYS A 84 7.60 -0.99 3.13
N VAL A 85 7.93 0.30 3.25
CA VAL A 85 8.43 0.92 4.48
C VAL A 85 7.47 0.72 5.65
N LEU A 86 6.16 0.82 5.44
CA LEU A 86 5.17 0.61 6.51
C LEU A 86 5.20 -0.83 7.04
N GLY A 87 5.43 -1.81 6.16
CA GLY A 87 5.64 -3.21 6.55
C GLY A 87 6.91 -3.38 7.38
N ALA A 88 8.02 -2.78 6.94
CA ALA A 88 9.29 -2.84 7.64
C ALA A 88 9.21 -2.20 9.03
N VAL A 89 8.62 -0.99 9.14
CA VAL A 89 8.44 -0.30 10.43
C VAL A 89 7.60 -1.13 11.38
N LYS A 90 6.49 -1.71 10.93
CA LYS A 90 5.67 -2.62 11.75
C LYS A 90 6.49 -3.79 12.30
N THR A 91 7.28 -4.44 11.44
CA THR A 91 8.11 -5.58 11.84
C THR A 91 9.19 -5.17 12.84
N VAL A 92 9.89 -4.05 12.61
CA VAL A 92 10.93 -3.56 13.51
C VAL A 92 10.35 -3.21 14.87
N VAL A 93 9.24 -2.47 14.92
CA VAL A 93 8.57 -2.10 16.17
C VAL A 93 8.12 -3.35 16.93
N LEU A 94 7.53 -4.33 16.24
CA LEU A 94 7.12 -5.59 16.85
C LEU A 94 8.30 -6.35 17.46
N ILE A 95 9.38 -6.56 16.70
CA ILE A 95 10.57 -7.29 17.16
C ILE A 95 11.21 -6.54 18.34
N SER A 96 11.34 -5.22 18.26
CA SER A 96 11.91 -4.42 19.34
C SER A 96 11.09 -4.53 20.63
N GLY A 97 9.75 -4.45 20.54
CA GLY A 97 8.89 -4.60 21.71
C GLY A 97 8.98 -5.99 22.33
N VAL A 98 8.96 -7.04 21.50
CA VAL A 98 9.11 -8.42 21.99
C VAL A 98 10.49 -8.64 22.62
N ALA A 99 11.56 -8.08 22.06
CA ALA A 99 12.90 -8.17 22.63
C ALA A 99 12.98 -7.48 24.00
N ILE A 100 12.34 -6.31 24.15
CA ILE A 100 12.28 -5.59 25.43
C ILE A 100 11.47 -6.39 26.47
N VAL A 101 10.35 -7.01 26.08
CA VAL A 101 9.61 -7.94 26.96
C VAL A 101 10.46 -9.16 27.34
N GLY A 102 11.24 -9.71 26.40
CA GLY A 102 12.18 -10.78 26.71
C GLY A 102 13.24 -10.35 27.74
N ALA A 103 13.82 -9.16 27.54
CA ALA A 103 14.77 -8.58 28.48
C ALA A 103 14.16 -8.32 29.87
N SER A 104 12.88 -7.94 29.94
CA SER A 104 12.20 -7.75 31.23
C SER A 104 12.07 -9.04 32.02
N LEU A 105 11.85 -10.18 31.35
CA LEU A 105 11.79 -11.49 32.01
C LEU A 105 13.15 -11.90 32.57
N ILE A 106 14.24 -11.62 31.84
CA ILE A 106 15.61 -11.86 32.31
C ILE A 106 15.96 -10.93 33.48
N ALA A 107 15.57 -9.65 33.41
CA ALA A 107 15.77 -8.71 34.50
C ALA A 107 15.00 -9.12 35.76
N ALA A 108 13.76 -9.62 35.61
CA ALA A 108 12.94 -10.11 36.70
C ALA A 108 13.55 -11.35 37.37
N SER A 109 14.08 -12.30 36.59
CA SER A 109 14.74 -13.49 37.16
C SER A 109 16.03 -13.14 37.90
N GLY A 110 16.68 -12.04 37.52
CA GLY A 110 17.82 -11.46 38.25
C GLY A 110 17.43 -10.57 39.44
N GLY A 111 16.15 -10.41 39.76
CA GLY A 111 15.68 -9.60 40.89
C GLY A 111 15.76 -8.08 40.68
N SER A 112 15.82 -7.61 39.42
CA SER A 112 15.92 -6.18 39.13
C SER A 112 14.56 -5.47 39.21
N ASP A 113 14.49 -4.37 39.97
CA ASP A 113 13.31 -3.50 40.05
C ASP A 113 12.94 -2.86 38.70
N SER A 114 13.89 -2.78 37.76
CA SER A 114 13.67 -2.24 36.42
C SER A 114 12.84 -3.16 35.52
N ALA A 115 12.64 -4.43 35.91
CA ALA A 115 11.95 -5.42 35.10
C ALA A 115 10.51 -4.99 34.76
N PHE A 116 9.79 -4.41 35.71
CA PHE A 116 8.42 -3.94 35.46
C PHE A 116 8.38 -2.81 34.42
N LEU A 117 9.29 -1.84 34.51
CA LEU A 117 9.36 -0.73 33.55
C LEU A 117 9.71 -1.24 32.15
N LEU A 118 10.67 -2.16 32.03
CA LEU A 118 11.01 -2.80 30.76
C LEU A 118 9.80 -3.55 30.19
N PHE A 119 9.08 -4.30 31.01
CA PHE A 119 7.89 -5.01 30.58
C PHE A 119 6.82 -4.05 30.05
N ALA A 120 6.52 -2.97 30.79
CA ALA A 120 5.52 -1.99 30.39
C ALA A 120 5.88 -1.31 29.05
N VAL A 121 7.14 -0.90 28.89
CA VAL A 121 7.64 -0.31 27.64
C VAL A 121 7.61 -1.33 26.49
N GLY A 122 8.05 -2.56 26.73
CA GLY A 122 8.04 -3.64 25.74
C GLY A 122 6.63 -4.02 25.29
N ALA A 123 5.68 -4.10 26.23
CA ALA A 123 4.28 -4.38 25.93
C ALA A 123 3.64 -3.24 25.13
N GLY A 124 3.86 -1.98 25.55
CA GLY A 124 3.34 -0.81 24.85
C GLY A 124 3.87 -0.70 23.42
N THR A 125 5.17 -0.89 23.22
CA THR A 125 5.79 -0.91 21.88
C THR A 125 5.25 -2.05 21.02
N THR A 126 5.10 -3.26 21.57
CA THR A 126 4.49 -4.41 20.87
C THR A 126 3.06 -4.12 20.41
N ILE A 127 2.22 -3.56 21.28
CA ILE A 127 0.84 -3.19 20.95
C ILE A 127 0.81 -2.12 19.85
N SER A 128 1.71 -1.14 19.92
CA SER A 128 1.76 -0.07 18.92
C SER A 128 1.96 -0.59 17.49
N ALA A 129 2.70 -1.71 17.30
CA ALA A 129 2.85 -2.36 16.01
C ALA A 129 1.52 -2.83 15.40
N GLY A 130 0.55 -3.21 16.23
CA GLY A 130 -0.81 -3.58 15.81
C GLY A 130 -1.61 -2.39 15.26
N VAL A 131 -1.34 -1.18 15.74
CA VAL A 131 -2.08 0.05 15.40
C VAL A 131 -1.50 0.76 14.17
N ILE A 132 -0.22 0.53 13.84
CA ILE A 132 0.46 1.14 12.67
C ILE A 132 -0.30 0.91 11.35
N GLU A 133 -0.94 -0.26 11.17
CA GLU A 133 -1.74 -0.52 9.96
C GLU A 133 -3.00 0.35 9.86
N GLY A 134 -3.51 0.86 10.99
CA GLY A 134 -4.68 1.74 11.08
C GLY A 134 -4.40 3.19 10.71
N LEU A 135 -3.13 3.62 10.78
CA LEU A 135 -2.71 4.97 10.32
C LEU A 135 -2.87 5.14 8.81
N ASN A 136 -2.88 4.03 8.09
CA ASN A 136 -3.03 4.03 6.64
C ASN A 136 -4.51 4.05 6.23
N SER A 137 -4.89 5.09 5.49
CA SER A 137 -6.26 5.28 5.02
C SER A 137 -6.74 4.11 4.16
N ASN A 138 -7.84 3.48 4.58
CA ASN A 138 -8.52 2.44 3.82
C ASN A 138 -9.76 3.00 3.10
N TYR A 139 -9.79 2.88 1.77
CA TYR A 139 -10.87 3.39 0.94
C TYR A 139 -11.81 2.23 0.57
N THR A 140 -13.03 2.28 1.09
CA THR A 140 -14.03 1.21 0.94
C THR A 140 -15.14 1.61 -0.02
N LYS A 141 -15.70 0.64 -0.74
CA LYS A 141 -16.80 0.83 -1.70
C LYS A 141 -18.03 1.55 -1.12
N ARG A 142 -18.23 1.48 0.20
CA ARG A 142 -19.32 2.16 0.93
C ARG A 142 -19.18 3.69 0.95
N LYS A 143 -17.95 4.21 0.86
CA LYS A 143 -17.66 5.65 0.97
C LYS A 143 -17.02 6.22 -0.31
N TRP A 144 -16.52 5.34 -1.17
CA TRP A 144 -15.74 5.69 -2.35
C TRP A 144 -16.23 4.90 -3.57
N THR A 145 -16.39 5.58 -4.70
CA THR A 145 -16.58 4.96 -6.02
C THR A 145 -15.22 4.75 -6.67
N PHE A 146 -15.11 3.71 -7.50
CA PHE A 146 -13.87 3.34 -8.18
C PHE A 146 -14.07 3.48 -9.69
N LYS A 147 -13.12 4.08 -10.39
CA LYS A 147 -13.12 4.20 -11.85
C LYS A 147 -11.71 4.08 -12.40
N ILE A 148 -11.54 3.37 -13.50
CA ILE A 148 -10.29 3.40 -14.25
C ILE A 148 -10.40 4.50 -15.29
N VAL A 149 -9.45 5.43 -15.29
CA VAL A 149 -9.42 6.60 -16.17
C VAL A 149 -8.13 6.58 -16.97
N GLN A 150 -8.23 6.96 -18.24
CA GLN A 150 -7.10 7.09 -19.15
C GLN A 150 -6.85 8.59 -19.36
N ARG A 151 -5.59 9.02 -19.17
CA ARG A 151 -5.16 10.39 -19.41
C ARG A 151 -4.06 10.42 -20.46
#